data_AF-H6WSP8-F1
#
_entry.id   AF-H6WSP8-F1
#
_cell.length_a   1.000
_cell.length_b   1.000
_cell.length_c   1.000
_cell.angle_alpha   90.00
_cell.angle_beta   90.00
_cell.angle_gamma   90.00
#
_symmetry.space_group_name_H-M   'P 1'
#
loop_
_entity.id
_entity.type
_entity.pdbx_description
1 polymer ?
#
loop_
_entity_poly.entity_id
_entity_poly.type
_entity_poly.pdbx_seq_one_letter_code
_entity_poly.pdbx_strand_id
1 'polypeptide(L)' 'MLRALISARVALGPRTAGWVRTMASQQLLVAPPEVLLKPLSVPNRLMLGPGPSNLAPRVLAAGGLQMIGHLHKEMYQIM' A
#
# COMPACT_ATOMS: atom_id res chain seq x y z
N MET A 1 43.32 -29.64 -20.28
CA MET A 1 42.12 -30.36 -19.82
C MET A 1 42.07 -30.33 -18.30
N LEU A 2 41.20 -29.52 -17.69
CA LEU A 2 40.48 -29.87 -16.45
C LEU A 2 39.43 -28.78 -16.18
N ARG A 3 38.16 -29.13 -16.42
CA ARG A 3 36.98 -28.31 -16.11
C ARG A 3 36.83 -28.23 -14.59
N ALA A 4 36.91 -27.04 -14.02
CA ALA A 4 36.49 -26.80 -12.64
C ALA A 4 34.97 -26.63 -12.61
N LEU A 5 34.29 -27.52 -11.88
CA LEU A 5 32.84 -27.55 -11.70
C LEU A 5 32.38 -26.34 -10.87
N ILE A 6 31.47 -25.55 -11.45
CA ILE A 6 30.77 -24.46 -10.77
C ILE A 6 29.81 -25.08 -9.75
N SER A 7 30.07 -24.85 -8.47
CA SER A 7 29.13 -25.19 -7.39
C SER A 7 27.99 -24.17 -7.38
N ALA A 8 26.87 -24.50 -8.02
CA ALA A 8 25.65 -23.73 -7.88
C ALA A 8 25.02 -24.03 -6.51
N ARG A 9 25.30 -23.18 -5.52
CA ARG A 9 24.52 -23.16 -4.27
C ARG A 9 23.22 -22.41 -4.54
N VAL A 10 22.13 -23.15 -4.67
CA VAL A 10 20.78 -22.60 -4.54
C VAL A 10 20.66 -22.07 -3.12
N ALA A 11 20.71 -20.75 -2.95
CA ALA A 11 20.34 -20.11 -1.71
C ALA A 11 18.82 -20.25 -1.56
N LEU A 12 18.39 -21.33 -0.89
CA LEU A 12 17.07 -21.39 -0.28
C LEU A 12 17.04 -20.31 0.80
N GLY A 13 16.60 -19.10 0.41
CA GLY A 13 16.24 -18.06 1.36
C GLY A 13 15.24 -18.63 2.37
N PRO A 14 15.25 -18.15 3.63
CA PRO A 14 14.33 -18.63 4.63
C PRO A 14 12.91 -18.34 4.14
N ARG A 15 12.15 -19.40 3.84
CA ARG A 15 10.70 -19.32 3.76
C ARG A 15 10.23 -19.01 5.18
N THR A 16 10.16 -17.73 5.53
CA THR A 16 9.35 -17.28 6.65
C THR A 16 7.90 -17.46 6.23
N ALA A 17 7.44 -18.71 6.20
CA ALA A 17 6.05 -19.02 6.42
C ALA A 17 5.79 -18.60 7.87
N GLY A 18 5.56 -17.29 8.06
CA GLY A 18 5.13 -16.76 9.33
C GLY A 18 3.93 -17.59 9.74
N TRP A 19 4.01 -18.20 10.92
CA TRP A 19 2.90 -18.90 11.53
C TRP A 19 1.85 -17.87 11.93
N VAL A 20 1.17 -17.33 10.93
CA VAL A 20 0.00 -16.48 11.12
C VAL A 20 -1.11 -17.43 11.50
N ARG A 21 -1.67 -17.27 12.71
CA ARG A 21 -2.91 -17.96 13.07
C ARG A 21 -4.03 -17.37 12.20
N THR A 22 -4.27 -17.97 11.05
CA THR A 22 -5.38 -17.62 10.18
C THR A 22 -6.65 -18.27 10.72
N MET A 23 -7.74 -17.51 10.88
CA MET A 23 -9.07 -18.04 11.23
C MET A 23 -9.73 -18.84 10.10
N ALA A 24 -9.05 -18.99 8.95
CA ALA A 24 -9.52 -19.71 7.78
C ALA A 24 -9.19 -21.20 7.87
N SER A 25 -10.07 -22.05 7.33
CA SER A 25 -9.87 -23.49 7.19
C SER A 25 -8.81 -23.87 6.14
N GLN A 26 -8.37 -22.91 5.33
CA GLN A 26 -7.40 -23.09 4.25
C GLN A 26 -6.28 -22.05 4.36
N GLN A 27 -5.08 -22.43 3.89
CA GLN A 27 -3.92 -21.54 3.88
C GLN A 27 -4.04 -20.47 2.79
N LEU A 28 -3.67 -19.23 3.14
CA LEU A 28 -3.52 -18.16 2.16
C LEU A 28 -2.25 -18.39 1.34
N LEU A 29 -2.39 -18.44 0.01
CA LEU A 29 -1.27 -18.68 -0.91
C LEU A 29 -0.49 -17.40 -1.25
N VAL A 30 -1.07 -16.23 -0.97
CA VAL A 30 -0.47 -14.92 -1.24
C VAL A 30 0.09 -14.37 0.07
N ALA A 31 1.42 -14.19 0.09
CA ALA A 31 2.09 -13.55 1.22
C ALA A 31 1.74 -12.05 1.29
N PRO A 32 1.82 -11.42 2.49
CA PRO A 32 1.67 -9.98 2.61
C PRO A 32 2.70 -9.25 1.74
N PRO A 33 2.29 -8.26 0.92
CA PRO A 33 3.21 -7.57 0.03
C PRO A 33 4.15 -6.65 0.82
N GLU A 34 5.45 -6.95 0.77
CA GLU A 34 6.50 -6.22 1.51
C GLU A 34 6.53 -4.71 1.21
N VAL A 35 6.10 -4.30 0.01
CA VAL A 35 6.08 -2.88 -0.40
C VAL A 35 5.12 -2.04 0.45
N LEU A 36 4.02 -2.62 0.94
CA LEU A 36 3.04 -1.91 1.77
C LEU A 36 3.50 -1.74 3.22
N LEU A 37 4.58 -2.39 3.61
CA LEU A 37 5.20 -2.20 4.93
C LEU A 37 6.04 -0.91 4.98
N LYS A 38 6.34 -0.31 3.82
CA LYS A 38 7.06 0.97 3.73
C LYS A 38 6.09 2.14 3.92
N PRO A 39 6.49 3.24 4.57
CA PRO A 39 5.66 4.44 4.66
C PRO A 39 5.29 4.99 3.28
N LEU A 40 4.06 5.47 3.14
CA LEU A 40 3.62 6.18 1.94
C LEU A 40 4.38 7.51 1.83
N SER A 41 4.98 7.77 0.67
CA SER A 41 5.71 9.00 0.39
C SER A 41 5.28 9.57 -0.96
N VAL A 42 4.87 10.84 -0.97
CA VAL A 42 4.46 11.57 -2.17
C VAL A 42 5.28 12.86 -2.28
N PRO A 43 5.93 13.14 -3.44
CA PRO A 43 6.74 14.35 -3.60
C PRO A 43 5.85 15.60 -3.70
N ASN A 44 6.29 16.71 -3.08
CA ASN A 44 5.64 18.00 -3.23
C ASN A 44 6.03 18.63 -4.58
N ARG A 45 5.05 18.83 -5.47
CA ARG A 45 5.26 19.39 -6.82
C ARG A 45 4.26 20.49 -7.11
N LEU A 46 4.73 21.54 -7.76
CA LEU A 46 3.87 22.59 -8.33
C LEU A 46 3.32 22.10 -9.69
N MET A 47 2.00 21.98 -9.78
CA MET A 47 1.28 21.40 -10.90
C MET A 47 0.72 22.51 -11.80
N LEU A 48 1.43 22.81 -12.90
CA LEU A 48 1.08 23.86 -13.87
C LEU A 48 0.58 23.32 -15.23
N GLY A 49 0.32 22.01 -15.31
CA GLY A 49 -0.27 21.38 -16.49
C GLY A 49 -1.78 21.64 -16.62
N PRO A 50 -2.44 21.08 -17.65
CA PRO A 50 -3.89 21.25 -17.85
C PRO A 50 -4.76 20.62 -16.75
N GLY A 51 -4.17 19.85 -15.84
CA GLY A 51 -4.83 19.23 -14.69
C GLY A 51 -4.22 17.86 -14.36
N PRO A 52 -4.38 17.37 -13.12
CA PRO A 52 -4.98 18.04 -11.95
C PRO A 52 -4.09 19.17 -11.38
N SER A 53 -4.72 20.12 -10.66
CA SER A 53 -4.04 21.25 -10.02
C SER A 53 -3.72 20.97 -8.54
N ASN A 54 -2.85 21.79 -7.92
CA ASN A 54 -2.60 21.71 -6.49
C ASN A 54 -3.86 22.07 -5.68
N LEU A 55 -4.12 21.31 -4.61
CA LEU A 55 -5.24 21.55 -3.72
C LEU A 55 -5.02 22.81 -2.87
N ALA A 56 -6.08 23.60 -2.70
CA ALA A 56 -6.10 24.66 -1.70
C ALA A 56 -5.96 24.06 -0.27
N PRO A 57 -5.29 24.75 0.68
CA PRO A 57 -5.07 24.22 2.03
C PRO A 57 -6.36 23.76 2.75
N ARG A 58 -7.48 24.47 2.52
CA ARG A 58 -8.79 24.13 3.09
C ARG A 58 -9.32 22.77 2.58
N VAL A 59 -9.11 22.46 1.30
CA VAL A 59 -9.55 21.18 0.70
C VAL A 59 -8.67 20.04 1.19
N LEU A 60 -7.36 20.28 1.30
CA LEU A 60 -6.43 19.29 1.88
C LEU A 60 -6.82 18.95 3.31
N ALA A 61 -7.11 19.97 4.15
CA ALA A 61 -7.56 19.75 5.52
C ALA A 61 -8.90 18.99 5.60
N ALA A 62 -9.84 19.29 4.71
CA ALA A 62 -11.13 18.61 4.66
C ALA A 62 -10.99 17.10 4.34
N GLY A 63 -10.01 16.71 3.52
CA GLY A 63 -9.75 15.30 3.19
C GLY A 63 -9.25 14.45 4.36
N GLY A 64 -8.80 15.08 5.46
CA GLY A 64 -8.39 14.41 6.70
C GLY A 64 -9.49 14.30 7.76
N LEU A 65 -10.71 14.77 7.49
CA LEU A 65 -11.81 14.71 8.44
C LEU A 65 -12.37 13.28 8.58
N GLN A 66 -12.98 13.01 9.74
CA GLN A 66 -13.59 11.71 10.03
C GLN A 66 -14.79 11.42 9.12
N MET A 67 -14.95 10.15 8.75
CA MET A 67 -16.11 9.68 8.00
C MET A 67 -17.41 9.88 8.78
N ILE A 68 -18.44 10.37 8.09
CA ILE A 68 -19.83 10.45 8.57
C ILE A 68 -20.75 9.60 7.69
N GLY A 69 -21.91 9.23 8.21
CA GLY A 69 -22.90 8.47 7.45
C GLY A 69 -23.47 9.29 6.29
N HIS A 70 -23.57 8.69 5.11
CA HIS A 70 -24.06 9.37 3.91
C HIS A 70 -25.54 9.80 3.98
N LEU A 71 -26.33 9.27 4.92
CA LEU A 71 -27.73 9.66 5.16
C LEU A 71 -27.91 10.58 6.38
N HIS A 72 -26.81 11.12 6.92
CA HIS A 72 -26.91 12.10 8.00
C HIS A 72 -27.49 13.42 7.48
N LYS A 73 -28.15 14.18 8.38
CA LYS A 73 -28.85 15.42 8.04
C LYS A 73 -27.94 16.45 7.36
N GLU A 74 -26.68 16.49 7.76
CA GLU A 74 -25.65 17.39 7.25
C GLU A 74 -25.30 17.09 5.78
N MET A 75 -25.34 15.82 5.37
CA MET A 75 -25.02 15.43 4.00
C MET A 75 -26.07 15.94 3.00
N TYR A 76 -27.34 15.97 3.39
CA TYR A 76 -28.41 16.55 2.58
C TYR A 76 -28.30 18.08 2.41
N GLN A 77 -27.40 18.76 3.13
CA GLN A 77 -27.16 20.20 2.94
C GLN A 77 -26.13 20.48 1.84
N ILE A 78 -25.37 19.45 1.42
CA ILE A 78 -24.24 19.58 0.48
C ILE A 78 -24.38 18.69 -0.77
N MET A 79 -25.35 17.77 -0.78
CA MET A 79 -25.81 17.06 -1.99
C MET A 79 -26.83 17.92 -2.74
#